data_AF-A0A2E6W9D5-F1
#
_entry.id   AF-A0A2E6W9D5-F1
#
_cell.length_a   1.000
_cell.length_b   1.000
_cell.length_c   1.000
_cell.angle_alpha   90.00
_cell.angle_beta   90.00
_cell.angle_gamma   90.00
#
_symmetry.space_group_name_H-M   'P 1'
#
loop_
_entity.id
_entity.type
_entity.pdbx_description
1 polymer ?
#
loop_
_entity_poly.entity_id
_entity_poly.type
_entity_poly.pdbx_seq_one_letter_code
_entity_poly.pdbx_strand_id
1 'polypeptide(L)'
;MRDRLRLWRELLGKAGKTLNETRQELIRSERGRKELAAKKEMLVKMKADYSESLRSFSTTEDPARKVSVTLNFIKHLEQTITVISEQLEEMNKEQAFLKRRHNDDFRELKKFESLEARTRVALERAEEMRENKDRDLQILSRLSRKS
;
A
#
# COMPACT_ATOMS: atom_id res chain seq x y z
N MET A 1 6.81 -33.65 6.90
CA MET A 1 5.81 -32.61 7.25
C MET A 1 6.45 -31.40 7.94
N ARG A 2 7.39 -31.61 8.87
CA ARG A 2 8.14 -30.53 9.54
C ARG A 2 8.89 -29.59 8.55
N ASP A 3 9.53 -30.13 7.52
CA ASP A 3 10.21 -29.28 6.50
C ASP A 3 9.23 -28.43 5.68
N ARG A 4 8.05 -28.98 5.37
CA ARG A 4 6.98 -28.22 4.69
C ARG A 4 6.44 -27.11 5.58
N LEU A 5 6.27 -27.37 6.88
CA LEU A 5 5.86 -26.35 7.84
C LEU A 5 6.91 -25.22 7.93
N ARG A 6 8.20 -25.56 7.94
CA ARG A 6 9.29 -24.58 7.89
C ARG A 6 9.24 -23.73 6.62
N LEU A 7 9.06 -24.37 5.45
CA LEU A 7 8.91 -23.69 4.17
C LEU A 7 7.73 -22.71 4.17
N TRP A 8 6.56 -23.13 4.66
CA TRP A 8 5.39 -22.23 4.70
C TRP A 8 5.58 -21.05 5.64
N ARG A 9 6.25 -21.24 6.78
CA ARG A 9 6.59 -20.14 7.69
C ARG A 9 7.55 -19.14 7.06
N GLU A 10 8.55 -19.63 6.32
CA GLU A 10 9.48 -18.75 5.61
C GLU A 10 8.76 -17.94 4.53
N LEU A 11 7.93 -18.59 3.71
CA LEU A 11 7.14 -17.93 2.66
C LEU A 11 6.12 -16.94 3.24
N LEU A 12 5.48 -17.30 4.36
CA LEU A 12 4.59 -16.41 5.10
C LEU A 12 5.34 -15.16 5.59
N GLY A 13 6.54 -15.34 6.15
CA GLY A 13 7.39 -14.23 6.59
C GLY A 13 7.80 -13.31 5.43
N LYS A 14 8.13 -13.87 4.26
CA LYS A 14 8.43 -13.10 3.04
C LYS A 14 7.21 -12.33 2.55
N ALA A 15 6.07 -13.00 2.41
CA ALA A 15 4.81 -12.36 1.99
C ALA A 15 4.38 -11.23 2.96
N GLY A 16 4.59 -11.41 4.26
CA GLY A 16 4.32 -10.39 5.26
C GLY A 16 5.21 -9.14 5.10
N LYS A 17 6.49 -9.33 4.76
CA LYS A 17 7.39 -8.22 4.46
C LYS A 17 6.96 -7.48 3.20
N THR A 18 6.70 -8.20 2.10
CA THR A 18 6.27 -7.62 0.83
C THR A 18 4.95 -6.84 0.99
N LEU A 19 3.96 -7.40 1.69
CA LEU A 19 2.72 -6.69 1.98
C LEU A 19 2.96 -5.38 2.76
N ASN A 20 3.86 -5.42 3.75
CA ASN A 20 4.20 -4.23 4.52
C ASN A 20 4.94 -3.18 3.68
N GLU A 21 5.84 -3.59 2.79
CA GLU A 21 6.53 -2.70 1.84
C GLU A 21 5.51 -1.98 0.94
N THR A 22 4.61 -2.73 0.29
CA THR A 22 3.55 -2.16 -0.56
C THR A 22 2.62 -1.23 0.24
N ARG A 23 2.32 -1.56 1.50
CA ARG A 23 1.55 -0.69 2.41
C ARG A 23 2.28 0.63 2.69
N GLN A 24 3.59 0.59 2.92
CA GLN A 24 4.39 1.80 3.16
C GLN A 24 4.47 2.67 1.91
N GLU A 25 4.61 2.06 0.72
CA GLU A 25 4.56 2.77 -0.56
C GLU A 25 3.21 3.47 -0.75
N LEU A 26 2.09 2.80 -0.45
CA LEU A 26 0.75 3.40 -0.47
C LEU A 26 0.64 4.63 0.43
N ILE A 27 1.12 4.54 1.68
CA ILE A 27 1.07 5.64 2.64
C ILE A 27 1.91 6.83 2.15
N ARG A 28 3.11 6.57 1.63
CA ARG A 28 4.00 7.62 1.08
C ARG A 28 3.36 8.29 -0.14
N SER A 29 2.81 7.50 -1.06
CA SER A 29 2.10 8.01 -2.24
C SER A 29 0.88 8.84 -1.85
N GLU A 30 0.08 8.40 -0.85
CA GLU A 30 -1.06 9.16 -0.37
C GLU A 30 -0.66 10.50 0.25
N ARG A 31 0.41 10.51 1.05
CA ARG A 31 0.94 11.75 1.62
C ARG A 31 1.40 12.71 0.53
N GLY A 32 2.23 12.24 -0.42
CA GLY A 32 2.71 13.08 -1.52
C GLY A 32 1.57 13.64 -2.36
N ARG A 33 0.53 12.84 -2.64
CA ARG A 33 -0.66 13.29 -3.37
C ARG A 33 -1.39 14.39 -2.61
N LYS A 34 -1.57 14.25 -1.30
CA LYS A 34 -2.24 15.27 -0.45
C LYS A 34 -1.46 16.58 -0.43
N GLU A 35 -0.14 16.51 -0.27
CA GLU A 35 0.73 17.69 -0.30
C GLU A 35 0.67 18.41 -1.65
N LEU A 36 0.71 17.64 -2.74
CA LEU A 36 0.63 18.20 -4.09
C LEU A 36 -0.75 18.80 -4.41
N ALA A 37 -1.83 18.17 -3.92
CA ALA A 37 -3.18 18.69 -4.03
C ALA A 37 -3.34 20.02 -3.26
N ALA A 38 -2.82 20.09 -2.04
CA ALA A 38 -2.83 21.33 -1.25
C ALA A 38 -2.04 22.46 -1.95
N LYS A 39 -0.88 22.14 -2.56
CA LYS A 39 -0.13 23.11 -3.37
C LYS A 39 -0.95 23.59 -4.57
N LYS A 40 -1.65 22.70 -5.27
CA LYS A 40 -2.54 23.07 -6.37
C LYS A 40 -3.63 24.04 -5.91
N GLU A 41 -4.31 23.73 -4.81
CA GLU A 41 -5.35 24.59 -4.25
C GLU A 41 -4.82 25.99 -3.90
N MET A 42 -3.62 26.06 -3.29
CA MET A 42 -2.97 27.33 -3.01
C MET A 42 -2.68 28.14 -4.28
N LEU A 43 -2.18 27.51 -5.34
CA LEU A 43 -1.91 28.19 -6.62
C LEU A 43 -3.20 28.63 -7.33
N VAL A 44 -4.27 27.84 -7.25
CA VAL A 44 -5.58 28.20 -7.79
C VAL A 44 -6.13 29.43 -7.07
N LYS A 45 -6.02 29.47 -5.73
CA LYS A 45 -6.43 30.64 -4.94
C LYS A 45 -5.59 31.87 -5.31
N MET A 46 -4.26 31.72 -5.36
CA MET A 46 -3.36 32.80 -5.75
C MET A 46 -3.72 33.36 -7.14
N LYS A 47 -3.99 32.49 -8.12
CA LYS A 47 -4.44 32.90 -9.45
C LYS A 47 -5.72 33.74 -9.38
N ALA A 48 -6.70 33.33 -8.56
CA ALA A 48 -7.94 34.08 -8.38
C ALA A 48 -7.67 35.48 -7.80
N ASP A 49 -6.86 35.57 -6.74
CA ASP A 49 -6.50 36.83 -6.09
C ASP A 49 -5.80 37.81 -7.07
N TYR A 50 -4.87 37.31 -7.89
CA TYR A 50 -4.20 38.14 -8.92
C TYR A 50 -5.14 38.52 -10.06
N SER A 51 -6.08 37.65 -10.42
CA SER A 51 -7.08 37.95 -11.46
C SER A 51 -8.06 39.03 -11.00
N GLU A 52 -8.45 39.01 -9.72
CA GLU A 52 -9.26 40.07 -9.11
C GLU A 52 -8.50 41.39 -9.03
N SER A 53 -7.23 41.35 -8.62
CA SER A 53 -6.34 42.52 -8.64
C SER A 53 -6.24 43.15 -10.04
N LEU A 54 -6.14 42.32 -11.09
CA LEU A 54 -6.09 42.78 -12.47
C LEU A 54 -7.37 43.53 -12.89
N ARG A 55 -8.54 43.10 -12.40
CA ARG A 55 -9.81 43.80 -12.66
C ARG A 55 -9.83 45.17 -12.00
N SER A 56 -9.27 45.29 -10.79
CA SER A 56 -9.16 46.58 -10.10
C SER A 56 -8.24 47.56 -10.86
N PHE A 57 -7.16 47.08 -11.47
CA PHE A 57 -6.27 47.90 -12.31
C PHE A 57 -6.94 48.45 -13.58
N SER A 58 -8.04 47.84 -14.04
CA SER A 58 -8.80 48.38 -15.17
C SER A 58 -9.64 49.61 -14.80
N THR A 59 -9.84 49.86 -13.51
CA THR A 59 -10.59 51.01 -12.98
C THR A 59 -9.72 52.16 -12.48
N THR A 60 -8.40 51.96 -12.43
CA THR A 60 -7.38 52.94 -12.01
C THR A 60 -6.39 53.21 -13.15
N GLU A 61 -5.76 54.40 -13.19
CA GLU A 61 -4.67 54.72 -14.14
C GLU A 61 -3.38 53.97 -13.78
N ASP A 62 -3.42 52.64 -13.71
CA ASP A 62 -2.26 51.84 -13.38
C ASP A 62 -1.28 51.75 -14.56
N PRO A 63 0.05 51.75 -14.30
CA PRO A 63 1.05 51.64 -15.36
C PRO A 63 0.88 50.36 -16.17
N ALA A 64 0.87 50.46 -17.51
CA ALA A 64 0.78 49.32 -18.43
C ALA A 64 1.78 48.20 -18.13
N ARG A 65 2.95 48.54 -17.59
CA ARG A 65 3.97 47.59 -17.12
C ARG A 65 3.48 46.69 -15.98
N LYS A 66 2.74 47.22 -14.99
CA LYS A 66 2.19 46.43 -13.88
C LYS A 66 1.13 45.44 -14.36
N VAL A 67 0.27 45.86 -15.28
CA VAL A 67 -0.75 45.00 -15.90
C VAL A 67 -0.09 43.84 -16.65
N SER A 68 0.93 44.13 -17.48
CA SER A 68 1.68 43.12 -18.22
C SER A 68 2.40 42.10 -17.32
N VAL A 69 3.05 42.56 -16.24
CA VAL A 69 3.71 41.68 -15.26
C VAL A 69 2.71 40.75 -14.60
N THR A 70 1.55 41.27 -14.19
CA THR A 70 0.50 40.47 -13.55
C THR A 70 -0.09 39.42 -14.50
N LEU A 71 -0.34 39.78 -15.76
CA LEU A 71 -0.81 38.84 -16.78
C LEU A 71 0.20 37.70 -17.02
N ASN A 72 1.48 38.02 -17.13
CA ASN A 72 2.53 37.02 -17.30
C ASN A 72 2.61 36.09 -16.08
N PHE A 73 2.47 36.65 -14.87
CA PHE A 73 2.46 35.85 -13.64
C PHE A 73 1.25 34.90 -13.59
N ILE A 74 0.05 35.37 -13.92
CA ILE A 74 -1.16 34.54 -14.02
C ILE A 74 -0.96 33.39 -15.01
N LYS A 75 -0.39 33.68 -16.19
CA LYS A 75 -0.08 32.65 -17.19
C LYS A 75 0.88 31.58 -16.65
N HIS A 76 1.90 31.98 -15.90
CA HIS A 76 2.82 31.02 -15.27
C HIS A 76 2.14 30.20 -14.17
N LEU A 77 1.23 30.78 -13.39
CA LEU A 77 0.41 30.02 -12.44
C LEU A 77 -0.45 28.99 -13.15
N GLU A 78 -1.09 29.33 -14.27
CA GLU A 78 -1.90 28.39 -15.08
C GLU A 78 -1.09 27.21 -15.60
N GLN A 79 0.10 27.49 -16.14
CA GLN A 79 1.03 26.46 -16.60
C GLN A 79 1.43 25.53 -15.44
N THR A 80 1.76 26.11 -14.29
CA THR A 80 2.16 25.34 -13.10
C THR A 80 1.00 24.47 -12.57
N ILE A 81 -0.22 25.02 -12.51
CA ILE A 81 -1.43 24.28 -12.10
C ILE A 81 -1.69 23.11 -13.05
N THR A 82 -1.48 23.29 -14.35
CA THR A 82 -1.64 22.24 -15.36
C THR A 82 -0.65 21.10 -15.12
N VAL A 83 0.64 21.41 -14.99
CA VAL A 83 1.69 20.43 -14.69
C VAL A 83 1.40 19.67 -13.39
N ILE A 84 0.98 20.37 -12.33
CA ILE A 84 0.62 19.73 -11.06
C ILE A 84 -0.62 18.82 -11.22
N SER A 85 -1.57 19.19 -12.08
CA SER A 85 -2.75 18.37 -12.35
C SER A 85 -2.38 17.06 -13.03
N GLU A 86 -1.50 17.11 -14.03
CA GLU A 86 -0.96 15.93 -14.71
C GLU A 86 -0.20 15.03 -13.74
N GLN A 87 0.63 15.61 -12.87
CA GLN A 87 1.33 14.86 -11.82
C GLN A 87 0.35 14.18 -10.85
N LEU A 88 -0.72 14.86 -10.44
CA LEU A 88 -1.75 14.27 -9.57
C LEU A 88 -2.49 13.11 -10.27
N GLU A 89 -2.77 13.22 -11.56
CA GLU A 89 -3.35 12.13 -12.34
C GLU A 89 -2.43 10.91 -12.39
N GLU A 90 -1.14 11.11 -12.61
CA GLU A 90 -0.18 10.01 -12.64
C GLU A 90 -0.04 9.35 -11.26
N MET A 91 0.02 10.14 -10.19
CA MET A 91 -0.01 9.62 -8.81
C MET A 91 -1.30 8.84 -8.51
N ASN A 92 -2.45 9.23 -9.07
CA ASN A 92 -3.69 8.48 -8.91
C ASN A 92 -3.62 7.11 -9.59
N LYS A 93 -3.03 7.03 -10.79
CA LYS A 93 -2.81 5.75 -11.49
C LYS A 93 -1.85 4.85 -10.70
N GLU A 94 -0.76 5.42 -10.20
CA GLU A 94 0.20 4.71 -9.35
C GLU A 94 -0.47 4.19 -8.08
N GLN A 95 -1.29 4.99 -7.40
CA GLN A 95 -2.08 4.52 -6.25
C GLN A 95 -3.04 3.40 -6.60
N ALA A 96 -3.72 3.47 -7.74
CA ALA A 96 -4.60 2.40 -8.19
C ALA A 96 -3.82 1.10 -8.42
N PHE A 97 -2.63 1.20 -9.02
CA PHE A 97 -1.72 0.07 -9.19
C PHE A 97 -1.26 -0.50 -7.83
N LEU A 98 -0.76 0.34 -6.93
CA LEU A 98 -0.31 -0.07 -5.60
C LEU A 98 -1.43 -0.71 -4.76
N LYS A 99 -2.66 -0.21 -4.87
CA LYS A 99 -3.84 -0.82 -4.21
C LYS A 99 -4.13 -2.22 -4.73
N ARG A 100 -4.03 -2.44 -6.05
CA ARG A 100 -4.18 -3.77 -6.65
C ARG A 100 -3.08 -4.71 -6.14
N ARG A 101 -1.83 -4.26 -6.21
CA ARG A 101 -0.66 -5.01 -5.72
C ARG A 101 -0.81 -5.38 -4.24
N HIS A 102 -1.19 -4.44 -3.38
CA HIS A 102 -1.43 -4.70 -1.96
C HIS A 102 -2.49 -5.79 -1.74
N ASN A 103 -3.57 -5.78 -2.53
CA ASN A 103 -4.61 -6.80 -2.42
C ASN A 103 -4.12 -8.17 -2.87
N ASP A 104 -3.26 -8.23 -3.89
CA ASP A 104 -2.66 -9.48 -4.36
C ASP A 104 -1.64 -10.02 -3.34
N ASP A 105 -0.78 -9.16 -2.78
CA ASP A 105 0.15 -9.49 -1.69
C ASP A 105 -0.61 -10.02 -0.46
N PHE A 106 -1.75 -9.39 -0.14
CA PHE A 106 -2.60 -9.82 0.97
C PHE A 106 -3.22 -11.21 0.72
N ARG A 107 -3.70 -11.47 -0.50
CA ARG A 107 -4.21 -12.80 -0.88
C ARG A 107 -3.12 -13.86 -0.79
N GLU A 108 -1.91 -13.54 -1.23
CA GLU A 108 -0.77 -14.44 -1.14
C GLU A 108 -0.40 -14.74 0.32
N LEU A 109 -0.37 -13.72 1.18
CA LEU A 109 -0.20 -13.92 2.63
C LEU A 109 -1.24 -14.89 3.18
N LYS A 110 -2.54 -14.66 2.88
CA LYS A 110 -3.64 -15.53 3.34
C LYS A 110 -3.53 -16.96 2.82
N LYS A 111 -3.03 -17.15 1.60
CA LYS A 111 -2.74 -18.48 1.06
C LYS A 111 -1.67 -19.20 1.90
N PHE A 112 -0.57 -18.54 2.23
CA PHE A 112 0.48 -19.14 3.05
C PHE A 112 0.04 -19.37 4.50
N GLU A 113 -0.74 -18.47 5.11
CA GLU A 113 -1.35 -18.70 6.43
C GLU A 113 -2.20 -19.98 6.43
N SER A 114 -3.04 -20.17 5.41
CA SER A 114 -3.86 -21.37 5.27
C SER A 114 -3.04 -22.65 5.07
N LEU A 115 -1.94 -22.59 4.31
CA LEU A 115 -1.05 -23.74 4.09
C LEU A 115 -0.25 -24.09 5.35
N GLU A 116 0.23 -23.10 6.09
CA GLU A 116 0.92 -23.26 7.38
C GLU A 116 -0.01 -23.93 8.39
N ALA A 117 -1.23 -23.41 8.55
CA ALA A 117 -2.23 -23.94 9.47
C ALA A 117 -2.61 -25.40 9.14
N ARG A 118 -2.90 -25.71 7.87
CA ARG A 118 -3.21 -27.09 7.45
C ARG A 118 -2.06 -28.06 7.69
N THR A 119 -0.83 -27.62 7.41
CA THR A 119 0.36 -28.47 7.61
C THR A 119 0.64 -28.70 9.10
N ARG A 120 0.38 -27.70 9.95
CA ARG A 120 0.48 -27.84 11.41
C ARG A 120 -0.52 -28.86 11.94
N VAL A 121 -1.80 -28.74 11.59
CA VAL A 121 -2.84 -29.70 12.01
C VAL A 121 -2.53 -31.12 11.52
N ALA A 122 -2.05 -31.26 10.27
CA ALA A 122 -1.66 -32.57 9.74
C ALA A 122 -0.47 -33.18 10.50
N LEU A 123 0.49 -32.35 10.91
CA LEU A 123 1.64 -32.79 11.71
C LEU A 123 1.20 -33.25 13.10
N GLU A 124 0.37 -32.46 13.79
CA GLU A 124 -0.18 -32.79 15.12
C GLU A 124 -0.91 -34.15 15.08
N ARG A 125 -1.81 -34.34 14.12
CA ARG A 125 -2.53 -35.63 13.94
C ARG A 125 -1.60 -36.80 13.66
N ALA A 126 -0.54 -36.59 12.88
CA ALA A 126 0.44 -37.65 12.58
C ALA A 126 1.26 -38.03 13.82
N GLU A 127 1.59 -37.05 14.67
CA GLU A 127 2.28 -37.27 15.93
C GLU A 127 1.38 -38.01 16.94
N GLU A 128 0.12 -37.60 17.09
CA GLU A 128 -0.88 -38.29 17.91
C GLU A 128 -1.10 -39.74 17.48
N MET A 129 -1.26 -40.00 16.17
CA MET A 129 -1.42 -41.36 15.65
C MET A 129 -0.20 -42.24 15.94
N ARG A 130 1.02 -41.68 15.84
CA ARG A 130 2.24 -42.40 16.18
C ARG A 130 2.31 -42.72 17.67
N GLU A 131 2.02 -41.74 18.53
CA GLU A 131 2.01 -41.94 19.99
C GLU A 131 0.99 -42.99 20.42
N ASN A 132 -0.22 -42.97 19.85
CA ASN A 132 -1.23 -43.96 20.14
C ASN A 132 -0.78 -45.36 19.71
N LYS A 133 -0.20 -45.51 18.51
CA LYS A 133 0.33 -46.79 18.05
C LYS A 133 1.46 -47.30 18.95
N ASP A 134 2.36 -46.43 19.40
CA ASP A 134 3.44 -46.81 20.32
C ASP A 134 2.89 -47.26 21.68
N ARG A 135 1.85 -46.60 22.21
CA ARG A 135 1.15 -47.03 23.43
C ARG A 135 0.50 -48.39 23.25
N ASP A 136 -0.18 -48.63 22.13
CA ASP A 136 -0.84 -49.91 21.84
C ASP A 136 0.18 -51.06 21.79
N LEU A 137 1.32 -50.85 21.12
CA LEU A 137 2.41 -51.83 21.06
C LEU A 137 3.01 -52.13 22.46
N GLN A 138 3.14 -51.11 23.32
CA GLN A 138 3.56 -51.30 24.71
C GLN A 138 2.55 -52.11 25.52
N ILE A 139 1.25 -51.88 25.32
CA ILE A 139 0.19 -52.65 25.98
C ILE A 139 0.24 -54.12 25.53
N LEU A 140 0.28 -54.37 24.22
CA LEU A 140 0.33 -55.71 23.65
C LEU A 140 1.57 -56.49 24.12
N SER A 141 2.74 -55.86 24.13
CA SER A 141 3.97 -56.49 24.62
C SER A 141 3.90 -56.85 26.11
N ARG A 142 3.29 -55.99 26.95
CA ARG A 142 3.07 -56.28 28.37
C ARG A 142 2.10 -57.43 28.58
N LEU A 143 1.04 -57.53 27.78
CA LEU A 143 0.08 -58.63 27.84
C LEU A 143 0.73 -59.94 27.40
N SER A 144 1.53 -59.94 26.32
CA SER A 144 2.23 -61.12 25.83
C SER A 144 3.27 -61.70 26.81
N ARG A 145 3.83 -60.88 27.70
CA ARG A 145 4.79 -61.32 28.73
C ARG A 145 4.14 -61.86 30.00
N LYS A 146 2.83 -61.65 30.17
CA LYS A 146 2.05 -62.12 31.33
C LYS A 146 1.25 -63.39 31.03
N SER A 147 1.28 -63.86 29.79
CA SER A 147 0.68 -65.12 29.33
C SER A 147 1.76 -66.17 29.12
#